data_AF-A0A966CJI1-F1
#
_entry.id   AF-A0A966CJI1-F1
#
_cell.length_a   1.000
_cell.length_b   1.000
_cell.length_c   1.000
_cell.angle_alpha   90.00
_cell.angle_beta   90.00
_cell.angle_gamma   90.00
#
_symmetry.space_group_name_H-M   'P 1'
#
loop_
_entity.id
_entity.type
_entity.pdbx_description
1 polymer ?
#
loop_
_entity_poly.entity_id
_entity_poly.type
_entity_poly.pdbx_seq_one_letter_code
_entity_poly.pdbx_strand_id
1 'polypeptide(L)'
;MKNKLSIILSIAASLALIGATVFAPQSALAQSGDGTGYLTASGDGLAGIRGQGNIRISGNGVLMIRDLAGDASIQVTGNGQRTVLPGGWIRYVGFQGEATVSGNKVTVALSGYDIHLEASGSGKFVLRGNGTYQTGHLSGSWTEGPEVHLLP
;
A
#
# COMPACT_ATOMS: atom_id res chain seq x y z
N MET A 1 5.87 9.20 24.65
CA MET A 1 4.59 8.53 24.30
C MET A 1 3.75 9.25 23.22
N LYS A 2 4.15 10.42 22.70
CA LYS A 2 3.36 11.17 21.71
C LYS A 2 3.49 10.64 20.26
N ASN A 3 4.57 9.93 19.94
CA ASN A 3 4.90 9.56 18.55
C ASN A 3 4.19 8.28 18.08
N LYS A 4 3.79 7.38 19.00
CA LYS A 4 3.13 6.12 18.64
C LYS A 4 1.67 6.33 18.20
N LEU A 5 0.99 7.34 18.74
CA LEU A 5 -0.41 7.65 18.42
C LEU A 5 -0.54 8.34 17.06
N SER A 6 0.39 9.25 16.72
CA SER A 6 0.40 9.97 15.44
C SER A 6 0.67 9.06 14.24
N ILE A 7 1.52 8.04 14.38
CA ILE A 7 1.82 7.06 13.30
C ILE A 7 0.61 6.14 13.03
N ILE A 8 -0.14 5.76 14.07
CA ILE A 8 -1.33 4.91 13.91
C ILE A 8 -2.48 5.69 13.25
N LEU A 9 -2.65 6.98 13.60
CA LEU A 9 -3.71 7.82 13.03
C LEU A 9 -3.46 8.14 11.54
N SER A 10 -2.21 8.34 11.12
CA SER A 10 -1.87 8.56 9.72
C SER A 10 -2.08 7.32 8.86
N ILE A 11 -1.67 6.14 9.34
CA ILE A 11 -1.92 4.86 8.64
C ILE A 11 -3.42 4.60 8.54
N ALA A 12 -4.19 4.78 9.62
CA ALA A 12 -5.63 4.55 9.61
C ALA A 12 -6.39 5.54 8.69
N ALA A 13 -6.01 6.82 8.65
CA ALA A 13 -6.62 7.81 7.76
C ALA A 13 -6.33 7.52 6.28
N SER A 14 -5.09 7.15 5.94
CA SER A 14 -4.73 6.76 4.57
C SER A 14 -5.35 5.42 4.16
N LEU A 15 -5.46 4.45 5.06
CA LEU A 15 -6.23 3.23 4.82
C LEU A 15 -7.74 3.51 4.67
N ALA A 16 -8.27 4.53 5.35
CA ALA A 16 -9.64 5.00 5.15
C ALA A 16 -9.82 5.65 3.77
N LEU A 17 -8.86 6.41 3.24
CA LEU A 17 -8.91 6.91 1.84
C LEU A 17 -8.93 5.77 0.81
N ILE A 18 -8.27 4.65 1.11
CA ILE A 18 -8.30 3.44 0.29
C ILE A 18 -9.60 2.62 0.51
N GLY A 19 -10.24 2.77 1.69
CA GLY A 19 -11.38 1.96 2.14
C GLY A 19 -12.76 2.63 2.09
N ALA A 20 -12.83 3.97 2.05
CA ALA A 20 -14.04 4.76 2.15
C ALA A 20 -14.01 5.85 1.06
N THR A 21 -14.67 5.59 -0.07
CA THR A 21 -15.60 6.54 -0.71
C THR A 21 -16.26 5.90 -1.93
N VAL A 22 -17.58 5.77 -1.82
CA VAL A 22 -18.53 5.99 -2.92
C VAL A 22 -18.33 7.46 -3.38
N PHE A 23 -17.95 7.67 -4.63
CA PHE A 23 -18.14 8.95 -5.33
C PHE A 23 -18.75 8.65 -6.70
N ALA A 24 -19.67 9.53 -7.10
CA ALA A 24 -20.53 9.54 -8.28
C ALA A 24 -19.83 9.08 -9.58
N PRO A 25 -20.59 8.64 -10.62
CA PRO A 25 -20.00 8.19 -11.86
C PRO A 25 -19.38 9.38 -12.60
N GLN A 26 -18.12 9.67 -12.31
CA GLN A 26 -17.26 10.35 -13.28
C GLN A 26 -16.82 9.30 -14.29
N SER A 27 -17.69 9.07 -15.26
CA SER A 27 -17.45 8.33 -16.49
C SER A 27 -16.45 9.10 -17.36
N ALA A 28 -15.19 9.18 -16.93
CA ALA A 28 -13.97 9.65 -17.63
C ALA A 28 -12.93 9.90 -16.53
N LEU A 29 -12.17 8.93 -16.03
CA LEU A 29 -10.96 8.39 -16.66
C LEU A 29 -10.60 7.03 -16.02
N ALA A 30 -11.61 6.23 -15.67
CA ALA A 30 -11.42 4.82 -15.41
C ALA A 30 -11.20 4.09 -16.74
N GLN A 31 -10.04 4.31 -17.36
CA GLN A 31 -9.43 3.21 -18.08
C GLN A 31 -8.63 2.47 -17.02
N SER A 32 -9.24 1.43 -16.44
CA SER A 32 -8.45 0.24 -16.15
C SER A 32 -7.72 -0.05 -17.45
N GLY A 33 -6.41 0.20 -17.51
CA GLY A 33 -5.59 -0.58 -18.41
C GLY A 33 -5.79 -2.05 -18.05
N ASP A 34 -5.27 -2.91 -18.90
CA ASP A 34 -5.83 -4.22 -19.20
C ASP A 34 -5.63 -5.28 -18.08
N GLY A 35 -5.45 -4.83 -16.83
CA GLY A 35 -5.03 -5.62 -15.68
C GLY A 35 -3.51 -5.76 -15.57
N THR A 36 -2.74 -4.93 -16.27
CA THR A 36 -1.31 -5.13 -16.54
C THR A 36 -0.39 -4.03 -16.02
N GLY A 37 -0.92 -3.08 -15.23
CA GLY A 37 -0.16 -1.97 -14.67
C GLY A 37 1.03 -2.41 -13.86
N TYR A 38 2.09 -1.60 -13.89
CA TYR A 38 3.30 -1.82 -13.10
C TYR A 38 3.63 -0.56 -12.32
N LEU A 39 3.98 -0.71 -11.04
CA LEU A 39 4.42 0.36 -10.16
C LEU A 39 5.78 -0.03 -9.55
N THR A 40 6.72 0.89 -9.61
CA THR A 40 7.91 0.90 -8.75
C THR A 40 7.91 2.18 -7.92
N ALA A 41 8.18 2.10 -6.63
CA ALA A 41 8.30 3.26 -5.76
C ALA A 41 9.38 3.03 -4.70
N SER A 42 10.12 4.09 -4.39
CA SER A 42 11.18 4.07 -3.39
C SER A 42 11.13 5.33 -2.54
N GLY A 43 11.22 5.21 -1.21
CA GLY A 43 11.21 6.38 -0.34
C GLY A 43 10.94 6.11 1.14
N ASP A 44 10.73 7.20 1.86
CA ASP A 44 10.42 7.25 3.29
C ASP A 44 9.04 7.87 3.50
N GLY A 45 8.27 7.33 4.45
CA GLY A 45 6.95 7.81 4.82
C GLY A 45 5.90 6.71 4.84
N LEU A 46 4.98 6.73 3.89
CA LEU A 46 3.90 5.75 3.74
C LEU A 46 3.78 5.33 2.27
N ALA A 47 3.84 4.03 2.02
CA ALA A 47 3.42 3.42 0.77
C ALA A 47 2.24 2.49 1.03
N GLY A 48 1.13 2.69 0.33
CA GLY A 48 -0.07 1.86 0.44
C GLY A 48 -0.62 1.51 -0.93
N ILE A 49 -1.10 0.28 -1.09
CA ILE A 49 -1.69 -0.23 -2.31
C ILE A 49 -2.88 -1.11 -2.01
N ARG A 50 -3.92 -1.03 -2.83
CA ARG A 50 -5.06 -1.93 -2.83
C ARG A 50 -5.44 -2.32 -4.23
N GLY A 51 -5.64 -3.61 -4.46
CA GLY A 51 -5.98 -4.09 -5.79
C GLY A 51 -6.00 -5.59 -5.93
N GLN A 52 -5.80 -6.02 -7.16
CA GLN A 52 -5.58 -7.39 -7.57
C GLN A 52 -4.23 -7.47 -8.29
N GLY A 53 -3.46 -8.51 -8.01
CA GLY A 53 -2.19 -8.77 -8.70
C GLY A 53 -1.09 -9.23 -7.76
N ASN A 54 0.16 -8.89 -8.07
CA ASN A 54 1.34 -9.23 -7.28
C ASN A 54 1.93 -7.96 -6.67
N ILE A 55 2.27 -8.01 -5.38
CA ILE A 55 2.83 -6.89 -4.62
C ILE A 55 4.05 -7.42 -3.88
N ARG A 56 5.19 -6.76 -4.05
CA ARG A 56 6.41 -6.95 -3.28
C ARG A 56 6.71 -5.63 -2.58
N ILE A 57 6.79 -5.65 -1.25
CA ILE A 57 7.13 -4.46 -0.48
C ILE A 57 8.19 -4.81 0.56
N SER A 58 9.26 -4.03 0.62
CA SER A 58 10.31 -4.16 1.60
C SER A 58 10.58 -2.83 2.30
N GLY A 59 11.24 -2.89 3.44
CA GLY A 59 11.69 -1.74 4.19
C GLY A 59 11.53 -1.91 5.70
N ASN A 60 11.51 -0.78 6.40
CA ASN A 60 11.51 -0.74 7.86
C ASN A 60 10.26 -0.01 8.38
N GLY A 61 9.65 -0.48 9.47
CA GLY A 61 8.60 0.26 10.18
C GLY A 61 7.40 -0.57 10.61
N VAL A 62 6.21 -0.23 10.12
CA VAL A 62 4.94 -0.92 10.41
C VAL A 62 4.29 -1.37 9.11
N LEU A 63 4.26 -2.69 8.91
CA LEU A 63 3.58 -3.33 7.78
C LEU A 63 2.15 -3.73 8.18
N MET A 64 1.18 -3.42 7.33
CA MET A 64 -0.20 -3.84 7.45
C MET A 64 -0.66 -4.54 6.17
N ILE A 65 -1.26 -5.71 6.31
CA ILE A 65 -1.82 -6.50 5.20
C ILE A 65 -3.26 -6.86 5.54
N ARG A 66 -4.14 -6.80 4.54
CA ARG A 66 -5.50 -7.33 4.63
C ARG A 66 -5.86 -8.01 3.33
N ASP A 67 -6.39 -9.22 3.45
CA ASP A 67 -7.05 -9.92 2.38
C ASP A 67 -8.57 -9.87 2.64
N LEU A 68 -9.30 -9.24 1.72
CA LEU A 68 -10.76 -9.15 1.79
C LEU A 68 -11.46 -10.25 0.96
N ALA A 69 -10.79 -10.83 -0.04
CA ALA A 69 -11.36 -11.88 -0.87
C ALA A 69 -11.16 -13.28 -0.28
N GLY A 70 -10.17 -13.45 0.60
CA GLY A 70 -9.85 -14.73 1.24
C GLY A 70 -9.04 -15.67 0.35
N ASP A 71 -8.41 -15.15 -0.71
CA ASP A 71 -7.67 -15.91 -1.71
C ASP A 71 -6.19 -15.51 -1.81
N ALA A 72 -5.69 -14.67 -0.89
CA ALA A 72 -4.35 -14.15 -0.98
C ALA A 72 -3.28 -15.18 -0.58
N SER A 73 -2.21 -15.27 -1.38
CA SER A 73 -0.94 -15.85 -0.98
C SER A 73 -0.07 -14.77 -0.34
N ILE A 74 0.34 -14.97 0.91
CA ILE A 74 1.09 -13.98 1.70
C ILE A 74 2.36 -14.64 2.22
N GLN A 75 3.52 -14.14 1.79
CA GLN A 75 4.82 -14.51 2.32
C GLN A 75 5.49 -13.29 2.94
N VAL A 76 5.95 -13.41 4.19
CA VAL A 76 6.65 -12.34 4.91
C VAL A 76 7.95 -12.90 5.45
N THR A 77 9.05 -12.19 5.22
CA THR A 77 10.39 -12.51 5.73
C THR A 77 10.94 -11.34 6.54
N GLY A 78 11.93 -11.62 7.39
CA GLY A 78 12.56 -10.62 8.26
C GLY A 78 11.96 -10.56 9.67
N ASN A 79 12.14 -9.42 10.32
CA ASN A 79 11.74 -9.19 11.71
C ASN A 79 10.38 -8.47 11.80
N GLY A 80 9.74 -8.57 12.96
CA GLY A 80 8.55 -7.80 13.31
C GLY A 80 7.57 -8.58 14.18
N GLN A 81 6.94 -7.89 15.14
CA GLN A 81 5.92 -8.51 15.99
C GLN A 81 4.59 -8.60 15.24
N ARG A 82 4.21 -9.83 14.86
CA ARG A 82 2.96 -10.12 14.15
C ARG A 82 1.77 -10.08 15.09
N THR A 83 0.72 -9.37 14.70
CA THR A 83 -0.58 -9.36 15.39
C THR A 83 -1.71 -9.43 14.38
N VAL A 84 -2.68 -10.32 14.61
CA VAL A 84 -3.95 -10.31 13.88
C VAL A 84 -4.92 -9.40 14.62
N LEU A 85 -5.52 -8.45 13.91
CA LEU A 85 -6.45 -7.46 14.44
C LEU A 85 -7.88 -7.76 13.97
N PRO A 86 -8.90 -7.22 14.67
CA PRO A 86 -10.28 -7.28 14.19
C PRO A 86 -10.42 -6.77 12.75
N GLY A 87 -11.33 -7.38 11.99
CA GLY A 87 -11.57 -7.02 10.59
C GLY A 87 -10.59 -7.64 9.58
N GLY A 88 -9.74 -8.59 10.00
CA GLY A 88 -8.88 -9.37 9.11
C GLY A 88 -7.54 -8.71 8.77
N TRP A 89 -7.14 -7.68 9.52
CA TRP A 89 -5.83 -7.04 9.36
C TRP A 89 -4.75 -7.87 10.03
N ILE A 90 -3.61 -8.03 9.35
CA ILE A 90 -2.36 -8.54 9.90
C ILE A 90 -1.42 -7.34 10.01
N ARG A 91 -0.87 -7.11 11.19
CA ARG A 91 0.07 -6.01 11.46
C ARG A 91 1.41 -6.58 11.92
N TYR A 92 2.50 -6.03 11.41
CA TYR A 92 3.86 -6.29 11.87
C TYR A 92 4.46 -4.98 12.40
N VAL A 93 4.72 -4.90 13.70
CA VAL A 93 5.35 -3.72 14.33
C VAL A 93 6.84 -3.96 14.50
N GLY A 94 7.67 -2.97 14.14
CA GLY A 94 9.11 -3.14 14.08
C GLY A 94 9.50 -4.05 12.91
N PHE A 95 8.74 -3.96 11.81
CA PHE A 95 9.00 -4.67 10.58
C PHE A 95 10.37 -4.25 10.02
N GLN A 96 11.18 -5.23 9.63
CA GLN A 96 12.43 -5.04 8.89
C GLN A 96 12.61 -6.26 8.01
N GLY A 97 12.23 -6.15 6.75
CA GLY A 97 12.23 -7.29 5.84
C GLY A 97 11.40 -7.04 4.59
N GLU A 98 10.77 -8.10 4.10
CA GLU A 98 10.04 -8.09 2.84
C GLU A 98 8.72 -8.87 2.96
N ALA A 99 7.69 -8.37 2.30
CA ALA A 99 6.43 -9.06 2.09
C ALA A 99 6.14 -9.19 0.59
N THR A 100 5.81 -10.42 0.17
CA THR A 100 5.25 -10.70 -1.15
C THR A 100 3.80 -11.16 -0.97
N VAL A 101 2.88 -10.47 -1.64
CA VAL A 101 1.44 -10.70 -1.55
C VAL A 101 0.87 -10.82 -2.96
N SER A 102 0.11 -11.87 -3.23
CA SER A 102 -0.69 -11.97 -4.44
C SER A 102 -2.12 -12.38 -4.13
N GLY A 103 -3.10 -11.92 -4.90
CA GLY A 103 -4.52 -12.24 -4.69
C GLY A 103 -5.47 -11.14 -5.15
N ASN A 104 -6.74 -11.26 -4.75
CA ASN A 104 -7.79 -10.30 -5.08
C ASN A 104 -8.17 -9.43 -3.87
N LYS A 105 -8.53 -8.16 -4.11
CA LYS A 105 -8.95 -7.20 -3.07
C LYS A 105 -7.98 -7.15 -1.88
N VAL A 106 -6.70 -7.35 -2.13
CA VAL A 106 -5.64 -7.25 -1.14
C VAL A 106 -5.33 -5.79 -0.86
N THR A 107 -5.01 -5.46 0.38
CA THR A 107 -4.48 -4.15 0.78
C THR A 107 -3.19 -4.35 1.52
N VAL A 108 -2.13 -3.67 1.09
CA VAL A 108 -0.80 -3.71 1.69
C VAL A 108 -0.35 -2.28 1.95
N ALA A 109 0.15 -2.00 3.15
CA ALA A 109 0.70 -0.70 3.49
C ALA A 109 1.93 -0.84 4.38
N LEU A 110 2.98 -0.09 4.09
CA LEU A 110 4.16 0.05 4.92
C LEU A 110 4.35 1.52 5.26
N SER A 111 4.44 1.82 6.55
CA SER A 111 4.88 3.13 7.02
C SER A 111 6.20 3.03 7.75
N GLY A 112 7.17 3.84 7.34
CA GLY A 112 8.50 3.90 7.90
C GLY A 112 9.51 4.44 6.89
N TYR A 113 10.64 3.75 6.71
CA TYR A 113 11.77 4.24 5.91
C TYR A 113 12.44 3.13 5.12
N ASP A 114 13.21 3.52 4.12
CA ASP A 114 13.88 2.63 3.16
C ASP A 114 12.85 1.67 2.51
N ILE A 115 11.72 2.24 2.10
CA ILE A 115 10.62 1.49 1.52
C ILE A 115 10.90 1.30 0.04
N HIS A 116 10.83 0.05 -0.43
CA HIS A 116 10.73 -0.29 -1.84
C HIS A 116 9.42 -1.03 -2.10
N LEU A 117 8.64 -0.55 -3.06
CA LEU A 117 7.37 -1.15 -3.48
C LEU A 117 7.45 -1.46 -4.97
N GLU A 118 7.21 -2.72 -5.31
CA GLU A 118 6.97 -3.19 -6.67
C GLU A 118 5.57 -3.82 -6.71
N ALA A 119 4.78 -3.47 -7.72
CA ALA A 119 3.48 -4.09 -7.89
C ALA A 119 3.13 -4.25 -9.36
N SER A 120 2.43 -5.34 -9.69
CA SER A 120 1.81 -5.55 -10.99
C SER A 120 0.34 -5.95 -10.84
N GLY A 121 -0.53 -5.46 -11.73
CA GLY A 121 -1.95 -5.78 -11.74
C GLY A 121 -2.84 -4.55 -11.89
N SER A 122 -3.97 -4.52 -11.18
CA SER A 122 -4.91 -3.39 -11.18
C SER A 122 -5.25 -2.94 -9.78
N GLY A 123 -5.38 -1.63 -9.57
CA GLY A 123 -5.68 -1.10 -8.24
C GLY A 123 -5.47 0.40 -8.07
N LYS A 124 -5.38 0.80 -6.81
CA LYS A 124 -5.08 2.16 -6.36
C LYS A 124 -3.88 2.12 -5.43
N PHE A 125 -3.06 3.16 -5.48
CA PHE A 125 -1.96 3.34 -4.54
C PHE A 125 -1.96 4.74 -3.95
N VAL A 126 -1.34 4.87 -2.78
CA VAL A 126 -1.09 6.12 -2.07
C VAL A 126 0.37 6.14 -1.65
N LEU A 127 1.06 7.23 -1.96
CA LEU A 127 2.44 7.48 -1.55
C LEU A 127 2.46 8.81 -0.82
N ARG A 128 3.09 8.85 0.35
CA ARG A 128 3.20 10.07 1.15
C ARG A 128 4.54 10.12 1.83
N GLY A 129 5.23 11.25 1.72
CA GLY A 129 6.55 11.48 2.32
C GLY A 129 7.58 11.88 1.28
N ASN A 130 8.79 11.32 1.38
CA ASN A 130 9.92 11.68 0.52
C ASN A 130 10.34 10.46 -0.29
N GLY A 131 10.23 10.55 -1.61
CA GLY A 131 10.54 9.42 -2.49
C GLY A 131 10.13 9.70 -3.91
N THR A 132 10.27 8.69 -4.77
CA THR A 132 9.84 8.74 -6.16
C THR A 132 9.04 7.50 -6.51
N TYR A 133 8.29 7.59 -7.60
CA TYR A 133 7.60 6.45 -8.18
C TYR A 133 7.59 6.53 -9.71
N GLN A 134 7.41 5.38 -10.32
CA GLN A 134 7.15 5.22 -11.74
C GLN A 134 6.01 4.22 -11.94
N THR A 135 5.06 4.58 -12.80
CA THR A 135 3.94 3.73 -13.18
C THR A 135 3.61 3.91 -14.67
N GLY A 136 3.86 2.89 -15.48
CA GLY A 136 3.84 3.02 -16.94
C GLY A 136 4.74 4.17 -17.42
N HIS A 137 4.16 5.15 -18.12
CA HIS A 137 4.85 6.36 -18.58
C HIS A 137 4.84 7.52 -17.58
N LEU A 138 4.14 7.36 -16.45
CA LEU A 138 4.04 8.38 -15.42
C LEU A 138 5.17 8.19 -14.42
N SER A 139 5.78 9.29 -14.00
CA SER A 139 6.71 9.32 -12.87
C SER A 139 6.43 10.54 -12.02
N GLY A 140 6.78 10.47 -10.73
CA GLY A 140 6.52 11.55 -9.81
C GLY A 140 7.28 11.38 -8.50
N SER A 141 7.16 12.39 -7.64
CA SER A 141 7.67 12.38 -6.28
C SER A 141 6.54 12.08 -5.30
N TRP A 142 6.89 11.52 -4.14
CA TRP A 142 5.96 11.42 -3.02
C TRP A 142 5.66 12.83 -2.52
N THR A 143 4.44 13.09 -2.09
CA THR A 143 4.04 14.40 -1.57
C THR A 143 3.67 14.32 -0.09
N GLU A 144 3.66 15.46 0.61
CA GLU A 144 3.29 15.52 2.03
C GLU A 144 1.78 15.30 2.26
N GLY A 145 0.97 15.50 1.21
CA GLY A 145 -0.45 15.17 1.18
C GLY A 145 -0.69 13.72 0.70
N PRO A 146 -1.75 13.04 1.15
CA PRO A 146 -2.10 11.74 0.59
C PRO A 146 -2.69 11.93 -0.81
N GLU A 147 -1.91 11.61 -1.85
CA GLU A 147 -2.40 11.54 -3.23
C GLU A 147 -2.71 10.10 -3.62
N VAL A 148 -3.92 9.86 -4.14
CA VAL A 148 -4.37 8.54 -4.59
C VAL A 148 -4.27 8.48 -6.10
N HIS A 149 -3.48 7.53 -6.59
CA HIS A 149 -3.29 7.30 -8.01
C HIS A 149 -3.83 5.93 -8.42
N LEU A 150 -4.19 5.80 -9.69
CA LEU A 150 -4.56 4.53 -10.30
C LEU A 150 -3.29 3.81 -10.78
N LEU A 151 -3.26 2.49 -10.60
CA LEU A 151 -2.39 1.64 -11.39
C LEU A 151 -3.04 1.50 -12.77
N PRO A 152 -2.41 2.00 -13.85
CA PRO A 152 -2.94 1.96 -15.19
C PRO A 152 -3.05 0.51 -15.65
#